data_AF-A0A259TJY7-F1
#
_entry.id   AF-A0A259TJY7-F1
#
_cell.length_a   1.000
_cell.length_b   1.000
_cell.length_c   1.000
_cell.angle_alpha   90.00
_cell.angle_beta   90.00
_cell.angle_gamma   90.00
#
_symmetry.space_group_name_H-M   'P 1'
#
loop_
_entity.id
_entity.type
_entity.pdbx_description
1 polymer ?
#
loop_
_entity_poly.entity_id
_entity_poly.type
_entity_poly.pdbx_seq_one_letter_code
_entity_poly.pdbx_strand_id
1 'polypeptide(L)' 'MTQEEFNELYKEPVDLFEAQAALNRFINGKGVLRIPARPDDDDMLISRALSELKKLRNSTIQEE' A
#
# COMPACT_ATOMS: atom_id res chain seq x y z
N MET A 1 -14.72 -1.49 -10.66
CA MET A 1 -13.65 -0.51 -10.89
C MET A 1 -12.87 -0.96 -12.10
N THR A 2 -12.67 -0.07 -13.05
CA THR A 2 -11.79 -0.29 -14.21
C THR A 2 -10.33 -0.11 -13.77
N GLN A 3 -9.38 -0.51 -14.62
CA GLN A 3 -7.96 -0.31 -14.33
C GLN A 3 -7.58 1.18 -14.27
N GLU A 4 -8.23 2.02 -15.08
CA GLU A 4 -7.99 3.48 -15.10
C GLU A 4 -8.44 4.13 -13.79
N GLU A 5 -9.65 3.83 -13.32
CA GLU A 5 -10.18 4.29 -12.04
C GLU A 5 -9.29 3.86 -10.86
N PHE A 6 -8.74 2.64 -10.93
CA PHE A 6 -7.79 2.15 -9.93
C PHE A 6 -6.53 3.00 -9.91
N ASN A 7 -5.95 3.26 -11.09
CA ASN A 7 -4.71 4.02 -11.23
C ASN A 7 -4.87 5.48 -10.78
N GLU A 8 -6.03 6.12 -11.02
CA GLU A 8 -6.29 7.49 -10.57
C GLU A 8 -6.33 7.62 -9.04
N LEU A 9 -6.87 6.59 -8.37
CA LEU A 9 -6.95 6.53 -6.91
C LEU A 9 -5.65 6.00 -6.27
N TYR A 10 -4.76 5.42 -7.08
CA TYR A 10 -3.46 4.89 -6.66
C TYR A 10 -2.43 6.02 -6.51
N LYS A 11 -2.42 6.68 -5.34
CA LYS A 11 -1.52 7.83 -5.05
C LYS A 11 -0.20 7.41 -4.38
N GLU A 12 0.93 7.46 -5.08
CA GLU A 12 2.26 7.37 -4.45
C GLU A 12 2.79 8.77 -4.07
N PRO A 13 3.48 8.96 -2.92
CA PRO A 13 3.79 7.95 -1.90
C PRO A 13 2.56 7.63 -1.03
N VAL A 14 2.50 6.41 -0.50
CA VAL A 14 1.45 5.99 0.43
C VAL A 14 1.57 6.75 1.75
N ASP A 15 0.45 7.15 2.35
CA ASP A 15 0.45 7.71 3.69
C ASP A 15 0.81 6.62 4.71
N LEU A 16 1.91 6.83 5.44
CA LEU A 16 2.40 5.87 6.44
C LEU A 16 1.45 5.72 7.63
N PHE A 17 0.68 6.76 7.98
CA PHE A 17 -0.34 6.65 9.03
C PHE A 17 -1.48 5.73 8.57
N GLU A 18 -1.90 5.83 7.31
CA GLU A 18 -2.91 4.95 6.73
C GLU A 18 -2.41 3.50 6.65
N ALA A 19 -1.17 3.29 6.19
CA ALA A 19 -0.55 1.97 6.14
C ALA A 19 -0.40 1.35 7.54
N GLN A 20 -0.03 2.13 8.55
CA GLN A 20 0.06 1.65 9.94
C GLN A 20 -1.32 1.34 10.53
N ALA A 21 -2.34 2.15 10.23
CA ALA A 21 -3.71 1.87 10.62
C ALA A 21 -4.25 0.58 9.95
N ALA A 22 -3.94 0.37 8.68
CA ALA A 22 -4.26 -0.86 7.94
C ALA A 22 -3.58 -2.09 8.58
N LEU A 23 -2.30 -1.98 8.91
CA LEU A 23 -1.58 -3.06 9.61
C LEU A 23 -2.21 -3.38 10.97
N ASN A 24 -2.56 -2.36 11.76
CA ASN A 24 -3.26 -2.55 13.02
C ASN A 24 -4.61 -3.25 12.83
N ARG A 25 -5.39 -2.88 11.81
CA ARG A 25 -6.65 -3.57 11.49
C ARG A 25 -6.41 -5.04 11.16
N PHE A 26 -5.40 -5.35 10.34
CA PHE A 26 -5.03 -6.72 10.01
C PHE A 26 -4.65 -7.56 11.23
N ILE A 27 -3.78 -7.04 12.10
CA ILE A 27 -3.35 -7.72 13.33
C ILE A 27 -4.54 -8.06 14.23
N ASN A 28 -5.56 -7.20 14.25
CA ASN A 28 -6.77 -7.39 15.05
C ASN A 28 -7.87 -8.20 14.34
N GLY A 29 -7.59 -8.80 13.18
CA GLY A 29 -8.57 -9.57 12.41
C GLY A 29 -9.69 -8.73 11.80
N LYS A 30 -9.47 -7.41 11.64
CA LYS A 30 -10.43 -6.43 11.12
C LYS A 30 -9.96 -5.83 9.78
N GLY A 31 -9.08 -6.52 9.07
CA GLY A 31 -8.56 -6.07 7.78
C GLY A 31 -9.68 -5.89 6.75
N VAL A 32 -9.65 -4.80 6.01
CA VAL A 32 -10.56 -4.52 4.91
C VAL A 32 -9.97 -5.06 3.62
N LEU A 33 -10.63 -6.08 3.07
CA LEU A 33 -10.28 -6.76 1.83
C LEU A 33 -11.54 -6.78 0.95
N ARG A 34 -11.54 -6.09 -0.20
CA ARG A 34 -12.72 -6.02 -1.08
C ARG A 34 -12.49 -6.76 -2.39
N ILE A 35 -13.59 -7.17 -3.01
CA ILE A 35 -13.62 -7.72 -4.37
C ILE A 35 -14.66 -6.92 -5.17
N PRO A 36 -14.27 -6.19 -6.23
CA PRO A 36 -12.89 -6.01 -6.71
C PRO A 36 -12.04 -5.20 -5.70
N ALA A 37 -10.73 -5.47 -5.69
CA ALA A 37 -9.77 -4.79 -4.83
C ALA A 37 -9.78 -3.27 -5.07
N ARG A 38 -9.53 -2.50 -4.02
CA ARG A 38 -9.47 -1.03 -4.08
C ARG A 38 -8.15 -0.48 -3.56
N PRO A 39 -7.67 0.67 -4.07
CA PRO A 39 -6.41 1.26 -3.61
C PRO A 39 -6.34 1.61 -2.13
N ASP A 40 -7.50 1.80 -1.49
CA ASP A 40 -7.68 2.06 -0.05
C ASP A 40 -7.90 0.80 0.78
N ASP A 41 -7.91 -0.39 0.17
CA ASP A 41 -7.96 -1.65 0.92
C ASP A 41 -6.67 -1.83 1.74
N ASP A 42 -6.80 -2.49 2.87
CA ASP A 42 -5.72 -2.57 3.85
C ASP A 42 -4.50 -3.32 3.29
N ASP A 43 -4.74 -4.34 2.47
CA ASP A 43 -3.68 -5.13 1.82
C ASP A 43 -2.95 -4.32 0.76
N MET A 44 -3.69 -3.49 0.02
CA MET A 44 -3.11 -2.58 -0.96
C MET A 44 -2.23 -1.53 -0.29
N LEU A 45 -2.70 -0.90 0.79
CA LEU A 45 -1.91 0.09 1.54
C LEU A 45 -0.60 -0.51 2.10
N ILE A 46 -0.68 -1.70 2.70
CA ILE A 46 0.51 -2.39 3.25
C ILE A 46 1.48 -2.79 2.13
N SER A 47 0.97 -3.38 1.05
CA SER A 47 1.79 -3.83 -0.09
C SER A 47 2.52 -2.67 -0.77
N ARG A 48 1.84 -1.52 -0.88
CA ARG A 48 2.41 -0.27 -1.42
C ARG A 48 3.54 0.26 -0.55
N ALA A 49 3.33 0.36 0.76
CA ALA A 49 4.35 0.80 1.70
C ALA A 49 5.62 -0.07 1.64
N LEU A 50 5.43 -1.40 1.56
CA LEU A 50 6.55 -2.34 1.41
C LEU A 50 7.27 -2.19 0.08
N SER A 51 6.54 -1.93 -1.00
CA SER A 51 7.11 -1.70 -2.33
C SER A 51 7.97 -0.42 -2.36
N GLU A 52 7.50 0.65 -1.75
CA GLU A 52 8.26 1.90 -1.59
C GLU A 52 9.53 1.69 -0.76
N LEU A 53 9.43 1.00 0.37
CA LEU A 53 10.59 0.65 1.20
C LEU A 53 11.63 -0.17 0.43
N LYS A 54 11.17 -1.13 -0.39
CA LYS A 54 12.04 -1.94 -1.25
C LYS A 54 12.73 -1.09 -2.31
N LYS A 55 12.01 -0.16 -2.95
CA LYS A 55 12.59 0.79 -3.91
C LYS A 55 13.69 1.60 -3.23
N LEU A 56 13.41 2.23 -2.08
CA LEU A 56 14.38 3.03 -1.33
C LEU A 56 15.63 2.24 -0.94
N ARG A 57 15.47 1.03 -0.39
CA ARG A 57 16.62 0.17 -0.03
C ARG A 57 17.47 -0.20 -1.24
N ASN A 58 16.85 -0.49 -2.38
CA ASN A 58 17.58 -0.82 -3.60
C ASN A 58 18.32 0.39 -4.17
N SER A 59 17.73 1.59 -4.09
CA SER A 59 18.38 2.83 -4.52
C SER A 59 19.63 3.12 -3.69
N THR A 60 19.58 2.92 -2.37
CA THR A 60 20.72 3.15 -1.48
C THR A 60 21.87 2.17 -1.73
N ILE A 61 21.60 0.96 -2.23
CA ILE A 61 22.63 -0.06 -2.49
C ILE A 61 23.37 0.18 -3.83
N GLN A 62 22.81 0.99 -4.74
CA GLN A 62 23.42 1.28 -6.05
C GLN A 62 24.37 2.49 -6.02
N GLU A 63 24.48 3.20 -4.90
CA GLU A 63 25.36 4.36 -4.72
C GLU A 63 26.73 4.00 -4.07
N GLU A 64 27.02 2.70 -3.85
CA GLU A 64 28.33 2.16 -3.45
C GLU A 64 29.04 1.44 -4.62
#